data_AF-A0A3B8V0K1-F1
#
_entry.id   AF-A0A3B8V0K1-F1
#
_cell.length_a   1.000
_cell.length_b   1.000
_cell.length_c   1.000
_cell.angle_alpha   90.00
_cell.angle_beta   90.00
_cell.angle_gamma   90.00
#
_symmetry.space_group_name_H-M   'P 1'
#
loop_
_entity.id
_entity.type
_entity.pdbx_description
1 polymer ?
#
loop_
_entity_poly.entity_id
_entity_poly.type
_entity_poly.pdbx_seq_one_letter_code
_entity_poly.pdbx_strand_id
1 'polypeptide(L)'
;RFAWYLAWMIAAAALLFLAPVVAVLGFFALTVVHWGLGDLDATASSTGSRTARFAAISGRGLLVLGVAFAVSPVAAWSPFALLIGENAATSAGSTDTRVMGIIAVTVGGIATIAWIRHRWRHGERREALHDVFETILVAAAIGLTDPLFGIGAYFLSTHSFRHSLRLASTPEVLPEGFNGGSLVRRLAWVHLLSLPLLVPTLGMLLGWCWIQFGGFGVDDLTATMLGFFLITTLPHHLLGCRLPRVRTR
;
A
#
# COMPACT_ATOMS: atom_id res chain seq x y z
N ARG A 1 19.25 12.99 -10.79
CA ARG A 1 19.17 11.94 -9.72
C ARG A 1 17.86 11.14 -9.73
N PHE A 2 16.78 11.63 -10.36
CA PHE A 2 15.47 10.93 -10.49
C PHE A 2 15.26 10.12 -11.79
N ALA A 3 16.24 10.08 -12.70
CA ALA A 3 16.08 9.42 -14.01
C ALA A 3 15.68 7.93 -13.89
N TRP A 4 16.25 7.20 -12.93
CA TRP A 4 15.88 5.80 -12.68
C TRP A 4 14.44 5.64 -12.18
N TYR A 5 13.93 6.60 -11.40
CA TYR A 5 12.55 6.59 -10.89
C TYR A 5 11.58 6.78 -12.05
N LEU A 6 11.85 7.77 -12.91
CA LEU A 6 11.09 8.02 -14.13
C LEU A 6 11.16 6.84 -15.11
N ALA A 7 12.32 6.21 -15.26
CA ALA A 7 12.48 5.03 -16.11
C ALA A 7 11.57 3.87 -15.66
N TRP A 8 11.47 3.61 -14.35
CA TRP A 8 10.56 2.61 -13.82
C TRP A 8 9.08 3.00 -13.97
N MET A 9 8.74 4.28 -13.81
CA MET A 9 7.38 4.76 -14.11
C MET A 9 7.03 4.52 -15.58
N ILE A 10 7.92 4.87 -16.51
CA ILE A 10 7.71 4.66 -17.95
C ILE A 10 7.57 3.17 -18.25
N ALA A 11 8.41 2.31 -17.66
CA ALA A 11 8.32 0.87 -17.82
C ALA A 11 7.00 0.30 -17.28
N ALA A 12 6.53 0.76 -16.11
CA ALA A 12 5.25 0.34 -15.54
C ALA A 12 4.05 0.83 -16.37
N ALA A 13 4.11 2.07 -16.87
CA ALA A 13 3.09 2.61 -17.77
C ALA A 13 3.04 1.86 -19.11
N ALA A 14 4.21 1.54 -19.68
CA ALA A 14 4.30 0.71 -20.89
C ALA A 14 3.75 -0.70 -20.63
N LEU A 15 4.03 -1.30 -19.47
CA LEU A 15 3.46 -2.60 -19.11
C LEU A 15 1.94 -2.54 -18.96
N LEU A 16 1.40 -1.48 -18.33
CA LEU A 16 -0.05 -1.27 -18.24
C LEU A 16 -0.70 -1.16 -19.61
N PHE A 17 -0.05 -0.50 -20.58
CA PHE A 17 -0.58 -0.36 -21.94
C PHE A 17 -0.45 -1.64 -22.76
N LEU A 18 0.70 -2.34 -22.68
CA LEU A 18 1.00 -3.52 -23.50
C LEU A 18 0.41 -4.81 -22.95
N ALA A 19 0.30 -4.94 -21.63
CA ALA A 19 -0.20 -6.12 -20.94
C ALA A 19 -0.96 -5.72 -19.65
N PRO A 20 -2.13 -5.06 -19.77
CA PRO A 20 -2.84 -4.43 -18.66
C PRO A 20 -3.15 -5.37 -17.50
N VAL A 21 -3.66 -6.57 -17.79
CA VAL A 21 -3.98 -7.58 -16.77
C VAL A 21 -2.73 -8.00 -16.00
N VAL A 22 -1.61 -8.22 -16.70
CA VAL A 22 -0.32 -8.57 -16.09
C VAL A 22 0.18 -7.44 -15.21
N ALA A 23 0.01 -6.18 -15.64
CA ALA A 23 0.38 -5.01 -14.86
C ALA A 23 -0.41 -4.92 -13.55
N VAL A 24 -1.73 -5.15 -13.59
CA VAL A 24 -2.60 -5.13 -12.40
C VAL A 24 -2.25 -6.26 -11.43
N LEU A 25 -2.06 -7.49 -11.93
CA LEU A 25 -1.66 -8.62 -11.09
C LEU A 25 -0.27 -8.41 -10.48
N GLY A 26 0.67 -7.86 -11.25
CA GLY A 26 1.97 -7.44 -10.76
C GLY A 26 1.88 -6.37 -9.67
N PHE A 27 0.97 -5.41 -9.82
CA PHE A 27 0.66 -4.40 -8.82
C PHE A 27 0.09 -5.00 -7.54
N PHE A 28 -0.78 -6.00 -7.60
CA PHE A 28 -1.28 -6.68 -6.41
C PHE A 28 -0.16 -7.42 -5.67
N ALA A 29 0.66 -8.18 -6.39
CA ALA A 29 1.80 -8.87 -5.80
C ALA A 29 2.78 -7.89 -5.14
N LEU A 30 3.08 -6.78 -5.83
CA LEU A 30 3.94 -5.73 -5.31
C LEU A 30 3.31 -5.03 -4.10
N THR A 31 2.02 -4.74 -4.13
CA THR A 31 1.27 -4.11 -3.03
C THR A 31 1.37 -4.96 -1.76
N VAL A 32 1.23 -6.29 -1.87
CA VAL A 32 1.41 -7.21 -0.74
C VAL A 32 2.79 -7.04 -0.11
N VAL A 33 3.84 -7.06 -0.95
CA VAL A 33 5.22 -6.93 -0.49
C VAL A 33 5.50 -5.53 0.06
N HIS A 34 5.01 -4.49 -0.61
CA HIS A 34 5.26 -3.09 -0.29
C HIS A 34 4.65 -2.71 1.05
N TRP A 35 3.36 -2.99 1.25
CA TRP A 35 2.68 -2.74 2.51
C TRP A 35 3.27 -3.58 3.63
N GLY A 36 3.47 -4.88 3.39
CA GLY A 36 4.04 -5.79 4.37
C GLY A 36 5.43 -5.36 4.84
N LEU A 37 6.31 -4.96 3.93
CA LEU A 37 7.67 -4.51 4.28
C LEU A 37 7.66 -3.15 4.96
N GLY A 38 6.87 -2.19 4.45
CA GLY A 38 6.77 -0.85 5.02
C GLY A 38 6.26 -0.86 6.46
N ASP A 39 5.23 -1.67 6.74
CA ASP A 39 4.65 -1.82 8.08
C ASP A 39 5.59 -2.57 9.02
N LEU A 40 6.29 -3.61 8.54
CA LEU A 40 7.27 -4.34 9.33
C LEU A 40 8.43 -3.43 9.76
N ASP A 41 8.99 -2.66 8.82
CA ASP A 41 10.09 -1.72 9.09
C ASP A 41 9.68 -0.62 10.09
N ALA A 42 8.39 -0.31 10.21
CA ALA A 42 7.88 0.70 11.13
C ALA A 42 7.59 0.16 12.55
N THR A 43 7.39 -1.15 12.70
CA THR A 43 6.85 -1.75 13.93
C THR A 43 7.75 -2.79 14.59
N ALA A 44 8.74 -3.33 13.87
CA ALA A 44 9.68 -4.30 14.40
C ALA A 44 11.04 -3.66 14.74
N SER A 45 11.46 -3.83 15.99
CA SER A 45 12.75 -3.34 16.51
C SER A 45 13.91 -4.32 16.28
N SER A 46 13.64 -5.59 15.97
CA SER A 46 14.68 -6.63 15.83
C SER A 46 14.48 -7.56 14.63
N THR A 47 15.60 -8.11 14.16
CA THR A 47 15.71 -8.99 12.99
C THR A 47 15.16 -10.38 13.31
N GLY A 48 13.84 -10.54 13.19
CA GLY A 48 13.20 -11.86 13.20
C GLY A 48 13.79 -12.79 12.13
N SER A 49 13.63 -14.10 12.32
CA SER A 49 14.06 -15.12 11.34
C SER A 49 13.49 -14.80 9.95
N ARG A 50 14.13 -15.31 8.88
CA ARG A 50 13.63 -15.14 7.51
C ARG A 50 12.15 -15.56 7.37
N THR A 51 11.76 -16.61 8.08
CA THR A 51 10.38 -17.11 8.14
C THR A 51 9.43 -16.14 8.86
N ALA A 52 9.83 -15.57 10.00
CA ALA A 52 9.02 -14.58 10.72
C ALA A 52 8.83 -13.30 9.90
N ARG A 53 9.88 -12.84 9.21
CA ARG A 53 9.79 -11.69 8.29
C ARG A 53 8.85 -11.97 7.13
N PHE A 54 8.96 -13.15 6.51
CA PHE A 54 8.05 -13.55 5.44
C PHE A 54 6.59 -13.59 5.92
N ALA A 55 6.35 -14.15 7.11
CA ALA A 55 5.01 -14.20 7.72
C ALA A 55 4.45 -12.80 7.99
N ALA A 56 5.26 -11.88 8.51
CA ALA A 56 4.83 -10.50 8.75
C ALA A 56 4.47 -9.77 7.45
N ILE A 57 5.33 -9.88 6.43
CA ILE A 57 5.14 -9.21 5.13
C ILE A 57 3.90 -9.75 4.42
N SER A 58 3.82 -11.08 4.27
CA SER A 58 2.71 -11.73 3.58
C SER A 58 1.39 -11.55 4.32
N GLY A 59 1.38 -11.67 5.66
CA GLY A 59 0.19 -11.58 6.47
C GLY A 59 -0.59 -10.28 6.28
N ARG A 60 0.10 -9.15 6.39
CA ARG A 60 -0.54 -7.82 6.23
C ARG A 60 -1.05 -7.59 4.82
N GLY A 61 -0.18 -7.76 3.83
CA GLY A 61 -0.54 -7.47 2.44
C GLY A 61 -1.67 -8.36 1.92
N LEU A 62 -1.62 -9.66 2.23
CA LEU A 62 -2.65 -10.61 1.81
C LEU A 62 -3.97 -10.40 2.52
N LEU A 63 -3.99 -9.98 3.79
CA LEU A 63 -5.24 -9.72 4.49
C LEU A 63 -5.98 -8.51 3.92
N VAL A 64 -5.27 -7.42 3.60
CA VAL A 64 -5.90 -6.22 3.06
C VAL A 64 -6.56 -6.50 1.71
N LEU A 65 -5.82 -7.09 0.76
CA LEU A 65 -6.38 -7.42 -0.56
C LEU A 65 -7.36 -8.60 -0.47
N GLY A 66 -7.01 -9.64 0.30
CA GLY A 66 -7.80 -10.85 0.43
C GLY A 66 -9.19 -10.56 0.97
N VAL A 67 -9.32 -9.75 2.02
CA VAL A 67 -10.65 -9.42 2.58
C VAL A 67 -11.50 -8.68 1.56
N ALA A 68 -10.93 -7.71 0.83
CA ALA A 68 -11.65 -6.97 -0.20
C ALA A 68 -12.21 -7.90 -1.29
N PHE A 69 -11.37 -8.80 -1.83
CA PHE A 69 -11.79 -9.75 -2.86
C PHE A 69 -12.68 -10.89 -2.34
N ALA A 70 -12.53 -11.29 -1.07
CA ALA A 70 -13.37 -12.32 -0.45
C ALA A 70 -14.79 -11.82 -0.20
N VAL A 71 -14.96 -10.55 0.21
CA VAL A 71 -16.27 -9.94 0.50
C VAL A 71 -16.93 -9.44 -0.78
N SER A 72 -16.23 -8.59 -1.55
CA SER A 72 -16.79 -7.84 -2.68
C SER A 72 -15.84 -7.84 -3.89
N PRO A 73 -15.66 -8.99 -4.57
CA PRO A 73 -14.70 -9.12 -5.67
C PRO A 73 -14.94 -8.15 -6.82
N VAL A 74 -16.21 -7.91 -7.18
CA VAL A 74 -16.57 -6.97 -8.26
C VAL A 74 -16.21 -5.53 -7.87
N ALA A 75 -16.55 -5.09 -6.66
CA ALA A 75 -16.23 -3.72 -6.21
C ALA A 75 -14.71 -3.52 -6.06
N ALA A 76 -13.99 -4.51 -5.54
CA ALA A 76 -12.54 -4.48 -5.42
C ALA A 76 -11.82 -4.44 -6.79
N TRP A 77 -12.38 -5.09 -7.82
CA TRP A 77 -11.83 -5.11 -9.17
C TRP A 77 -12.26 -3.92 -10.04
N SER A 78 -13.39 -3.29 -9.73
CA SER A 78 -14.04 -2.30 -10.61
C SER A 78 -13.11 -1.20 -11.15
N PRO A 79 -12.27 -0.54 -10.32
CA PRO A 79 -11.39 0.51 -10.84
C PRO A 79 -10.33 -0.02 -11.80
N PHE A 80 -9.88 -1.26 -11.60
CA PHE A 80 -8.92 -1.90 -12.50
C PHE A 80 -9.57 -2.33 -13.81
N ALA A 81 -10.82 -2.81 -13.76
CA ALA A 81 -11.59 -3.10 -14.95
C ALA A 81 -11.73 -1.85 -15.85
N LEU A 82 -12.02 -0.69 -15.25
CA LEU A 82 -12.06 0.60 -15.97
C LEU A 82 -10.72 0.97 -16.62
N LEU A 83 -9.59 0.73 -15.93
CA LEU A 83 -8.26 1.00 -16.46
C LEU A 83 -7.92 0.15 -17.68
N ILE A 84 -8.38 -1.11 -17.70
CA ILE A 84 -8.06 -2.08 -18.75
C ILE A 84 -9.12 -2.17 -19.85
N GLY A 85 -10.22 -1.40 -19.73
CA GLY A 85 -11.31 -1.35 -20.70
C GLY A 85 -12.26 -2.55 -20.65
N GLU A 86 -12.37 -3.22 -19.49
CA GLU A 86 -13.22 -4.40 -19.30
C GLU A 86 -14.42 -4.12 -18.39
N ASN A 87 -15.45 -4.97 -18.50
CA ASN A 87 -16.56 -4.97 -17.56
C ASN A 87 -16.17 -5.77 -16.30
N ALA A 88 -16.24 -5.12 -15.13
CA ALA A 88 -15.85 -5.71 -13.85
C ALA A 88 -16.70 -6.91 -13.44
N ALA A 89 -18.01 -6.90 -13.73
CA ALA A 89 -18.90 -8.01 -13.42
C ALA A 89 -18.56 -9.24 -14.27
N THR A 90 -18.16 -9.05 -15.53
CA THR A 90 -17.74 -10.14 -16.41
C THR A 90 -16.38 -10.72 -16.02
N SER A 91 -15.40 -9.87 -15.67
CA SER A 91 -14.02 -10.29 -15.37
C SER A 91 -13.83 -10.80 -13.94
N ALA A 92 -14.48 -10.19 -12.96
CA ALA A 92 -14.31 -10.50 -11.53
C ALA A 92 -15.57 -11.02 -10.84
N GLY A 93 -16.71 -11.09 -11.52
CA GLY A 93 -17.94 -11.69 -10.99
C GLY A 93 -17.92 -13.22 -10.92
N SER A 94 -16.83 -13.86 -11.36
CA SER A 94 -16.65 -15.31 -11.27
C SER A 94 -16.44 -15.77 -9.82
N THR A 95 -16.80 -17.03 -9.56
CA THR A 95 -16.52 -17.69 -8.27
C THR A 95 -15.02 -17.76 -8.00
N ASP A 96 -14.19 -17.88 -9.05
CA ASP A 96 -12.74 -18.01 -8.93
C ASP A 96 -12.09 -16.81 -8.25
N THR A 97 -12.49 -15.58 -8.59
CA THR A 97 -11.93 -14.37 -7.97
C THR A 97 -12.24 -14.30 -6.48
N ARG A 98 -13.48 -14.67 -6.08
CA ARG A 98 -13.84 -14.76 -4.66
C ARG A 98 -13.05 -15.85 -3.94
N VAL A 99 -12.88 -17.01 -4.57
CA VAL A 99 -12.09 -18.12 -4.01
C VAL A 99 -10.64 -17.70 -3.81
N MET A 100 -10.03 -16.99 -4.76
CA MET A 100 -8.69 -16.43 -4.60
C MET A 100 -8.61 -15.43 -3.45
N GLY A 101 -9.63 -14.58 -3.28
CA GLY A 101 -9.76 -13.71 -2.11
C GLY A 101 -9.78 -14.48 -0.80
N ILE A 102 -10.59 -15.54 -0.71
CA ILE A 102 -10.68 -16.42 0.48
C ILE A 102 -9.34 -17.12 0.76
N ILE A 103 -8.65 -17.60 -0.29
CA ILE A 103 -7.32 -18.19 -0.16
C ILE A 103 -6.34 -17.16 0.39
N ALA A 104 -6.35 -15.92 -0.13
CA ALA A 104 -5.51 -14.84 0.36
C ALA A 104 -5.81 -14.49 1.83
N VAL A 105 -7.08 -14.43 2.24
CA VAL A 105 -7.46 -14.25 3.65
C VAL A 105 -6.93 -15.40 4.51
N THR A 106 -7.06 -16.63 4.05
CA THR A 106 -6.66 -17.82 4.81
C THR A 106 -5.15 -17.86 4.99
N VAL A 107 -4.39 -17.70 3.91
CA VAL A 107 -2.92 -17.69 3.92
C VAL A 107 -2.41 -16.49 4.72
N GLY A 108 -2.97 -15.29 4.47
CA GLY A 108 -2.64 -14.07 5.20
C GLY A 108 -2.95 -14.17 6.69
N GLY A 109 -4.08 -14.78 7.06
CA GLY A 109 -4.47 -15.04 8.44
C GLY A 109 -3.51 -15.98 9.15
N ILE A 110 -3.14 -17.10 8.52
CA ILE A 110 -2.13 -18.02 9.05
C ILE A 110 -0.78 -17.32 9.25
N ALA A 111 -0.34 -16.54 8.27
CA ALA A 111 0.91 -15.79 8.33
C ALA A 111 0.89 -14.75 9.46
N THR A 112 -0.20 -14.00 9.62
CA THR A 112 -0.39 -13.02 10.69
C THR A 112 -0.40 -13.68 12.07
N ILE A 113 -1.10 -14.82 12.23
CA ILE A 113 -1.08 -15.59 13.49
C ILE A 113 0.34 -16.08 13.81
N ALA A 114 1.08 -16.57 12.81
CA ALA A 114 2.46 -17.01 12.98
C ALA A 114 3.38 -15.85 13.42
N TRP A 115 3.18 -14.66 12.84
CA TRP A 115 3.90 -13.44 13.23
C TRP A 115 3.58 -13.00 14.67
N ILE A 116 2.30 -12.90 15.03
CA ILE A 116 1.85 -12.52 16.38
C ILE A 116 2.39 -13.52 17.41
N ARG A 117 2.33 -14.83 17.13
CA ARG A 117 2.89 -15.88 17.99
C ARG A 117 4.40 -15.77 18.11
N HIS A 118 5.10 -15.39 17.04
CA HIS A 118 6.53 -15.13 17.09
C HIS A 118 6.85 -13.99 18.06
N ARG A 119 6.20 -12.82 17.92
CA ARG A 119 6.38 -11.67 18.82
C ARG A 119 6.07 -12.02 20.27
N TRP A 120 4.94 -12.70 20.51
CA TRP A 120 4.53 -13.13 21.84
C TRP A 120 5.58 -13.99 22.55
N ARG A 121 6.20 -14.93 21.81
CA ARG A 121 7.23 -15.83 22.34
C ARG A 121 8.56 -15.13 22.62
N HIS A 122 8.85 -14.02 21.94
CA HIS A 122 10.08 -13.25 22.12
C HIS A 122 9.91 -12.07 23.09
N GLY A 123 8.82 -12.05 23.86
CA GLY A 123 8.59 -11.04 24.91
C GLY A 123 7.92 -9.76 24.43
N GLU A 124 7.68 -9.59 23.13
CA GLU A 124 7.01 -8.43 22.52
C GLU A 124 5.47 -8.54 22.62
N ARG A 125 4.95 -8.77 23.83
CA ARG A 125 3.52 -9.06 24.05
C ARG A 125 2.63 -7.86 23.73
N ARG A 126 3.07 -6.65 24.09
CA ARG A 126 2.30 -5.42 23.87
C ARG A 126 2.17 -5.16 22.37
N GLU A 127 3.26 -5.31 21.64
CA GLU A 127 3.30 -5.10 20.21
C GLU A 127 2.53 -6.20 19.46
N ALA A 128 2.57 -7.45 19.94
CA ALA A 128 1.72 -8.53 19.45
C ALA A 128 0.21 -8.21 19.62
N LEU A 129 -0.19 -7.63 20.76
CA LEU A 129 -1.58 -7.18 20.96
C LEU A 129 -1.94 -6.03 20.01
N HIS A 130 -1.06 -5.07 19.81
CA HIS A 130 -1.27 -4.00 18.83
C HIS A 130 -1.47 -4.57 17.41
N ASP A 131 -0.67 -5.57 17.01
CA ASP A 131 -0.84 -6.26 15.72
C ASP A 131 -2.19 -6.98 15.62
N VAL A 132 -2.69 -7.61 16.70
CA VAL A 132 -4.04 -8.22 16.73
C VAL A 132 -5.11 -7.16 16.51
N PHE A 133 -5.11 -6.08 17.30
CA PHE A 133 -6.13 -5.03 17.22
C PHE A 133 -6.13 -4.35 15.86
N GLU A 134 -4.94 -4.02 15.35
CA GLU A 134 -4.82 -3.37 14.04
C GLU A 134 -5.29 -4.29 12.91
N THR A 135 -4.93 -5.58 12.95
CA THR A 135 -5.40 -6.56 11.96
C THR A 135 -6.92 -6.69 11.97
N ILE A 136 -7.53 -6.80 13.16
CA ILE A 136 -8.99 -6.88 13.29
C ILE A 136 -9.64 -5.60 12.77
N LEU A 137 -9.12 -4.43 13.14
CA LEU A 137 -9.68 -3.15 12.73
C LEU A 137 -9.60 -2.96 11.21
N VAL A 138 -8.47 -3.30 10.59
CA VAL A 138 -8.27 -3.21 9.13
C VAL A 138 -9.18 -4.20 8.41
N ALA A 139 -9.22 -5.47 8.85
CA ALA A 139 -10.10 -6.46 8.25
C ALA A 139 -11.59 -6.09 8.40
N ALA A 140 -11.99 -5.55 9.56
CA ALA A 140 -13.34 -5.07 9.79
C ALA A 140 -13.66 -3.85 8.93
N ALA A 141 -12.76 -2.88 8.83
CA ALA A 141 -12.96 -1.70 7.97
C ALA A 141 -13.20 -2.12 6.52
N ILE A 142 -12.38 -3.03 5.98
CA ILE A 142 -12.53 -3.50 4.59
C ILE A 142 -13.75 -4.40 4.41
N GLY A 143 -14.02 -5.29 5.37
CA GLY A 143 -15.10 -6.27 5.26
C GLY A 143 -16.50 -5.72 5.56
N LEU A 144 -16.60 -4.62 6.29
CA LEU A 144 -17.87 -3.99 6.69
C LEU A 144 -18.20 -2.71 5.93
N THR A 145 -17.30 -2.23 5.08
CA THR A 145 -17.53 -1.04 4.25
C THR A 145 -17.29 -1.36 2.77
N ASP A 146 -17.40 -0.34 1.90
CA ASP A 146 -16.90 -0.47 0.54
C ASP A 146 -15.40 -0.84 0.57
N PRO A 147 -14.94 -1.86 -0.17
CA PRO A 147 -13.56 -2.32 -0.09
C PRO A 147 -12.54 -1.24 -0.43
N LEU A 148 -12.85 -0.32 -1.36
CA LEU A 148 -11.95 0.76 -1.72
C LEU A 148 -11.88 1.80 -0.60
N PHE A 149 -13.01 2.10 0.05
CA PHE A 149 -13.02 2.96 1.23
C PHE A 149 -12.19 2.34 2.37
N GLY A 150 -12.40 1.07 2.69
CA GLY A 150 -11.65 0.37 3.74
C GLY A 150 -10.15 0.30 3.46
N ILE A 151 -9.76 -0.02 2.21
CA ILE A 151 -8.36 0.00 1.78
C ILE A 151 -7.79 1.41 1.86
N GLY A 152 -8.53 2.43 1.40
CA GLY A 152 -8.13 3.83 1.48
C GLY A 152 -7.91 4.30 2.92
N ALA A 153 -8.79 3.91 3.85
CA ALA A 153 -8.65 4.19 5.27
C ALA A 153 -7.39 3.53 5.86
N TYR A 154 -7.11 2.26 5.54
CA TYR A 154 -5.86 1.59 5.92
C TYR A 154 -4.64 2.30 5.33
N PHE A 155 -4.69 2.58 4.03
CA PHE A 155 -3.60 3.23 3.30
C PHE A 155 -3.25 4.57 3.92
N LEU A 156 -4.23 5.40 4.28
CA LEU A 156 -4.00 6.72 4.86
C LEU A 156 -3.57 6.67 6.33
N SER A 157 -4.34 5.96 7.17
CA SER A 157 -4.19 5.98 8.63
C SER A 157 -2.97 5.20 9.13
N THR A 158 -2.63 4.13 8.43
CA THR A 158 -1.63 3.18 8.90
C THR A 158 -0.39 3.27 8.02
N HIS A 159 -0.54 2.94 6.75
CA HIS A 159 0.61 2.75 5.87
C HIS A 159 1.31 4.09 5.52
N SER A 160 0.57 5.05 4.99
CA SER A 160 1.07 6.38 4.62
C SER A 160 1.53 7.15 5.84
N PHE A 161 0.79 7.06 6.95
CA PHE A 161 1.17 7.72 8.19
C PHE A 161 2.50 7.19 8.73
N ARG A 162 2.72 5.87 8.74
CA ARG A 162 4.01 5.27 9.14
C ARG A 162 5.16 5.72 8.24
N HIS A 163 4.93 5.82 6.93
CA HIS A 163 5.93 6.37 6.01
C HIS A 163 6.27 7.84 6.32
N SER A 164 5.26 8.67 6.57
CA SER A 164 5.45 10.07 6.98
C SER A 164 6.18 10.17 8.31
N LEU A 165 5.86 9.32 9.30
CA LEU A 165 6.56 9.25 10.58
C LEU A 165 8.02 8.84 10.42
N ARG A 166 8.32 7.87 9.54
CA ARG A 166 9.69 7.44 9.24
C ARG A 166 10.49 8.61 8.66
N LEU A 167 9.95 9.32 7.68
CA LEU A 167 10.60 10.50 7.10
C LEU A 167 10.77 11.62 8.14
N ALA A 168 9.74 11.88 8.94
CA ALA A 168 9.77 12.86 10.03
C ALA A 168 10.71 12.46 11.20
N SER A 169 11.26 11.24 11.17
CA SER A 169 12.22 10.72 12.14
C SER A 169 13.61 10.48 11.52
N THR A 170 13.80 10.79 10.24
CA THR A 170 15.06 10.62 9.51
C THR A 170 15.83 11.95 9.53
N PRO A 171 16.94 12.08 10.29
CA PRO A 171 17.65 13.36 10.43
C PRO A 171 18.10 13.96 9.10
N GLU A 172 18.45 13.13 8.11
CA GLU A 172 18.92 13.54 6.79
C GLU A 172 17.84 14.22 5.93
N VAL A 173 16.55 14.05 6.29
CA VAL A 173 15.40 14.66 5.60
C VAL A 173 15.02 16.00 6.23
N LEU A 174 15.38 16.22 7.50
CA LEU A 174 14.97 17.37 8.27
C LEU A 174 16.03 18.48 8.24
N PRO A 175 15.62 19.77 8.32
CA PRO A 175 16.56 20.86 8.50
C PRO A 175 17.31 20.74 9.82
N GLU A 176 18.51 21.32 9.90
CA GLU A 176 19.24 21.45 11.15
C GLU A 176 18.37 22.17 12.21
N GLY A 177 18.39 21.66 13.45
CA GLY A 177 17.57 22.18 14.54
C GLY A 177 16.12 21.68 14.60
N PHE A 178 15.65 20.88 13.63
CA PHE A 178 14.35 20.20 13.74
C PHE A 178 14.43 18.90 14.56
N ASN A 179 15.63 18.36 14.77
CA ASN A 179 15.86 17.21 15.61
C ASN A 179 15.53 17.55 17.09
N GLY A 180 14.54 16.87 17.66
CA GLY A 180 14.01 17.16 19.01
C GLY A 180 12.82 18.14 19.05
N GLY A 181 12.43 18.72 17.91
CA GLY A 181 11.23 19.54 17.81
C GLY A 181 9.92 18.74 17.83
N SER A 182 8.78 19.44 17.91
CA SER A 182 7.45 18.81 17.94
C SER A 182 7.23 17.89 16.73
N LEU A 183 6.55 16.75 16.94
CA LEU A 183 6.24 15.81 15.86
C LEU A 183 5.42 16.48 14.75
N VAL A 184 4.45 17.32 15.13
CA VAL A 184 3.61 18.08 14.19
C VAL A 184 4.44 18.95 13.25
N ARG A 185 5.45 19.65 13.77
CA ARG A 185 6.34 20.49 12.95
C ARG A 185 7.15 19.67 11.96
N ARG A 186 7.65 18.50 12.38
CA ARG A 186 8.40 17.59 11.50
C ARG A 186 7.52 16.98 10.41
N LEU A 187 6.29 16.59 10.75
CA LEU A 187 5.31 16.10 9.78
C LEU A 187 4.91 17.18 8.77
N ALA A 188 4.62 18.40 9.24
CA ALA A 188 4.30 19.53 8.37
C ALA A 188 5.44 19.81 7.38
N TRP A 189 6.70 19.72 7.83
CA TRP A 189 7.86 19.86 6.95
C TRP A 189 7.92 18.77 5.88
N VAL A 190 7.70 17.51 6.23
CA VAL A 190 7.66 16.39 5.25
C VAL A 190 6.59 16.62 4.19
N HIS A 191 5.41 17.12 4.58
CA HIS A 191 4.36 17.46 3.61
C HIS A 191 4.74 18.64 2.72
N LEU A 192 5.35 19.69 3.26
CA LEU A 192 5.87 20.81 2.46
C LEU A 192 6.94 20.34 1.46
N LEU A 193 7.85 19.46 1.90
CA LEU A 193 8.88 18.87 1.05
C LEU A 193 8.30 18.05 -0.10
N SER A 194 7.09 17.51 0.05
CA SER A 194 6.41 16.72 -0.97
C SER A 194 5.71 17.56 -2.05
N LEU A 195 5.44 18.85 -1.81
CA LEU A 195 4.68 19.71 -2.73
C LEU A 195 5.24 19.77 -4.16
N PRO A 196 6.56 19.86 -4.40
CA PRO A 196 7.12 19.89 -5.75
C PRO A 196 6.85 18.64 -6.57
N LEU A 197 6.56 17.50 -5.92
CA LEU A 197 6.15 16.26 -6.59
C LEU A 197 4.63 16.08 -6.59
N LEU A 198 3.93 16.54 -5.55
CA LEU A 198 2.48 16.46 -5.44
C LEU A 198 1.78 17.27 -6.54
N VAL A 199 2.18 18.52 -6.78
CA VAL A 199 1.50 19.40 -7.74
C VAL A 199 1.57 18.83 -9.17
N PRO A 200 2.74 18.42 -9.71
CA PRO A 200 2.79 17.75 -11.00
C PRO A 200 2.00 16.43 -11.03
N THR A 201 2.03 15.65 -9.94
CA THR A 201 1.26 14.39 -9.82
C THR A 201 -0.24 14.64 -9.97
N LEU A 202 -0.77 15.65 -9.28
CA LEU A 202 -2.19 16.03 -9.40
C LEU A 202 -2.51 16.49 -10.83
N GLY A 203 -1.66 17.29 -11.45
CA GLY A 203 -1.82 17.71 -12.85
C GLY A 203 -1.85 16.51 -13.81
N MET A 204 -0.94 15.54 -13.63
CA MET A 204 -0.89 14.32 -14.43
C MET A 204 -2.12 13.44 -14.23
N LEU A 205 -2.58 13.26 -12.99
CA LEU A 205 -3.75 12.45 -12.68
C LEU A 205 -5.03 13.05 -13.26
N LEU A 206 -5.25 14.35 -13.04
CA LEU A 206 -6.40 15.05 -13.61
C LEU A 206 -6.33 15.09 -15.14
N GLY A 207 -5.15 15.34 -15.71
CA GLY A 207 -4.95 15.28 -17.16
C GLY A 207 -5.25 13.90 -17.73
N TRP A 208 -4.77 12.83 -17.10
CA TRP A 208 -5.07 11.46 -17.50
C TRP A 208 -6.57 11.16 -17.40
N CYS A 209 -7.20 11.50 -16.28
CA CYS A 209 -8.64 11.30 -16.07
C CYS A 209 -9.48 11.98 -17.17
N TRP A 210 -9.15 13.23 -17.48
CA TRP A 210 -9.79 13.98 -18.55
C TRP A 210 -9.57 13.33 -19.92
N ILE A 211 -8.34 12.93 -20.25
CA ILE A 211 -8.01 12.34 -21.57
C ILE A 211 -8.72 10.99 -21.77
N GLN A 212 -8.76 10.14 -20.74
CA GLN A 212 -9.31 8.78 -20.87
C GLN A 212 -10.83 8.75 -20.74
N PHE A 213 -11.41 9.55 -19.84
CA PHE A 213 -12.83 9.45 -19.48
C PHE A 213 -13.65 10.69 -19.87
N GLY A 214 -13.01 11.78 -20.31
CA GLY A 214 -13.69 13.02 -20.72
C GLY A 214 -14.27 13.85 -19.57
N GLY A 215 -13.97 13.49 -18.31
CA GLY A 215 -14.51 14.14 -17.13
C GLY A 215 -13.80 13.75 -15.83
N PHE A 216 -14.42 14.10 -14.71
CA PHE A 216 -13.89 13.91 -13.35
C PHE A 216 -14.91 13.20 -12.46
N GLY A 217 -15.53 12.12 -12.96
CA GLY A 217 -16.39 11.27 -12.16
C GLY A 217 -15.63 10.63 -10.99
N VAL A 218 -16.34 10.26 -9.92
CA VAL A 218 -15.72 9.63 -8.75
C VAL A 218 -15.02 8.32 -9.13
N ASP A 219 -15.64 7.52 -10.00
CA ASP A 219 -15.08 6.26 -10.47
C ASP A 219 -13.87 6.49 -11.40
N ASP A 220 -13.93 7.48 -12.28
CA ASP A 220 -12.84 7.85 -13.19
C ASP A 220 -11.60 8.33 -12.43
N LEU A 221 -11.81 9.20 -11.43
CA LEU A 221 -10.76 9.69 -10.53
C LEU A 221 -10.17 8.55 -9.70
N THR A 222 -11.00 7.62 -9.24
CA THR A 222 -10.55 6.44 -8.47
C THR A 222 -9.72 5.51 -9.34
N ALA A 223 -10.18 5.21 -10.55
CA ALA A 223 -9.45 4.40 -11.53
C ALA A 223 -8.11 5.04 -11.88
N THR A 224 -8.08 6.33 -12.24
CA THR A 224 -6.83 7.03 -12.57
C THR A 224 -5.88 7.16 -11.37
N MET A 225 -6.38 7.38 -10.16
CA MET A 225 -5.56 7.36 -8.94
C MET A 225 -4.92 5.98 -8.72
N LEU A 226 -5.69 4.90 -8.84
CA LEU A 226 -5.17 3.54 -8.70
C LEU A 226 -4.21 3.17 -9.84
N GLY A 227 -4.46 3.66 -11.06
CA GLY A 227 -3.55 3.53 -12.19
C GLY A 227 -2.23 4.26 -11.94
N PHE A 228 -2.29 5.46 -11.37
CA PHE A 228 -1.10 6.20 -10.97
C PHE A 228 -0.33 5.48 -9.86
N PHE A 229 -1.03 4.92 -8.86
CA PHE A 229 -0.40 4.09 -7.84
C PHE A 229 0.25 2.85 -8.44
N LEU A 230 -0.40 2.16 -9.38
CA LEU A 230 0.18 1.03 -10.10
C LEU A 230 1.51 1.42 -10.76
N ILE A 231 1.55 2.56 -11.45
CA ILE A 231 2.75 3.04 -12.13
C ILE A 231 3.85 3.45 -11.13
N THR A 232 3.49 4.02 -9.99
CA THR A 232 4.45 4.62 -9.05
C THR A 232 4.89 3.71 -7.90
N THR A 233 4.16 2.64 -7.59
CA THR A 233 4.43 1.81 -6.41
C THR A 233 5.81 1.16 -6.48
N LEU A 234 6.24 0.66 -7.64
CA LEU A 234 7.59 0.07 -7.76
C LEU A 234 8.71 1.09 -7.56
N PRO A 235 8.77 2.20 -8.32
CA PRO A 235 9.82 3.19 -8.11
C PRO A 235 9.76 3.80 -6.71
N HIS A 236 8.57 3.97 -6.13
CA HIS A 236 8.40 4.41 -4.74
C HIS A 236 8.94 3.39 -3.73
N HIS A 237 8.64 2.10 -3.90
CA HIS A 237 9.16 1.02 -3.07
C HIS A 237 10.69 0.97 -3.11
N LEU A 238 11.29 1.05 -4.30
CA LEU A 238 12.74 1.08 -4.48
C LEU A 238 13.38 2.32 -3.85
N LEU A 239 12.70 3.47 -3.90
CA LEU A 239 13.13 4.68 -3.22
C LEU A 239 13.12 4.49 -1.70
N GLY A 240 12.04 3.93 -1.15
CA GLY A 240 11.93 3.62 0.27
C GLY A 240 13.00 2.66 0.78
N CYS A 241 13.39 1.67 -0.05
CA CYS A 241 14.48 0.73 0.27
C CYS A 241 15.86 1.42 0.36
N ARG A 242 16.03 2.60 -0.23
CA ARG A 242 17.28 3.38 -0.15
C ARG A 242 17.33 4.32 1.05
N LEU A 243 16.21 4.55 1.74
CA LEU A 243 16.20 5.36 2.95
C LEU A 243 16.92 4.62 4.09
N PRO A 244 17.61 5.34 4.98
CA PRO A 244 18.15 4.76 6.20
C PRO A 244 17.07 3.96 6.94
N ARG A 245 17.44 2.81 7.50
CA ARG A 245 16.56 2.10 8.43
C ARG A 245 16.43 2.95 9.68
N VAL A 246 15.21 3.07 10.20
CA VAL A 246 14.96 3.75 11.47
C VAL A 246 15.78 3.06 12.53
N ARG A 247 16.77 3.75 13.11
CA ARG A 247 17.44 3.28 14.32
C ARG A 247 16.45 3.50 15.46
N THR A 248 15.67 2.48 15.79
CA THR A 248 14.98 2.46 17.08
C THR A 248 16.06 2.47 18.17
N ARG A 249 16.08 3.54 18.97
CA ARG A 249 16.84 3.57 20.22
C ARG A 249 16.19 2.66 21.24
#